data_AF-A0A257WF14-F1
#
_entry.id   AF-A0A257WF14-F1
#
_cell.length_a   1.000
_cell.length_b   1.000
_cell.length_c   1.000
_cell.angle_alpha   90.00
_cell.angle_beta   90.00
_cell.angle_gamma   90.00
#
_symmetry.space_group_name_H-M   'P 1'
#
loop_
_entity.id
_entity.type
_entity.pdbx_description
1 polymer ?
#
loop_
_entity_poly.entity_id
_entity_poly.type
_entity_poly.pdbx_seq_one_letter_code
_entity_poly.pdbx_strand_id
1 'polypeptide(L)'
;MEQQIVLESIQRGNVDELIHLRGELRKSKQWKPADDIRDFLETKLVFVFDAQWGQQAFYLTSSYFKFKDKFDHTREMSNRKYVEYRIAEDSRHERIFDGWLQSTINAKA
;
A
#
# COMPACT_ATOMS: atom_id res chain seq x y z
N MET A 1 -23.81 12.11 12.37
CA MET A 1 -23.29 11.57 13.66
C MET A 1 -22.11 10.64 13.42
N GLU A 2 -22.23 9.66 12.51
CA GLU A 2 -21.13 8.70 12.19
C GLU A 2 -19.85 9.36 11.65
N GLN A 3 -19.95 10.37 10.78
CA GLN A 3 -18.78 11.06 10.21
C GLN A 3 -17.93 11.79 11.25
N GLN A 4 -18.55 12.28 12.34
CA GLN A 4 -17.84 13.05 13.37
C GLN A 4 -17.00 12.14 14.27
N ILE A 5 -17.49 10.93 14.56
CA ILE A 5 -16.77 9.91 15.34
C ILE A 5 -15.52 9.45 14.58
N VAL A 6 -15.63 9.23 13.27
CA VAL A 6 -14.50 8.80 12.42
C VAL A 6 -13.40 9.88 12.39
N LEU A 7 -13.77 11.15 12.27
CA LEU A 7 -12.81 12.25 12.28
C LEU A 7 -12.09 12.40 13.63
N GLU A 8 -12.79 12.21 14.75
CA GLU A 8 -12.18 12.24 16.08
C GLU A 8 -11.24 11.05 16.32
N SER A 9 -11.60 9.85 15.85
CA SER A 9 -10.73 8.68 15.90
C SER A 9 -9.48 8.85 15.02
N ILE A 10 -9.61 9.47 13.85
CA ILE A 10 -8.47 9.81 12.96
C ILE A 10 -7.48 10.75 13.67
N GLN A 11 -7.97 11.71 14.44
CA GLN A 11 -7.12 12.68 15.14
C GLN A 11 -6.41 12.11 16.37
N ARG A 12 -6.95 11.05 16.98
CA ARG A 12 -6.48 10.51 18.27
C ARG A 12 -5.84 9.12 18.18
N GLY A 13 -6.17 8.34 17.15
CA GLY A 13 -5.74 6.95 17.01
C GLY A 13 -4.30 6.82 16.54
N ASN A 14 -3.60 5.80 17.04
CA ASN A 14 -2.31 5.39 16.48
C ASN A 14 -2.53 4.74 15.10
N VAL A 15 -1.51 4.75 14.24
CA VAL A 15 -1.57 4.22 12.87
C VAL A 15 -2.16 2.81 12.81
N ASP A 16 -1.75 1.93 13.72
CA ASP A 16 -2.20 0.54 13.74
C ASP A 16 -3.69 0.41 14.07
N GLU A 17 -4.21 1.27 14.95
CA GLU A 17 -5.65 1.33 15.27
C GLU A 17 -6.46 1.80 14.07
N LEU A 18 -5.93 2.75 13.30
CA LEU A 18 -6.58 3.24 12.08
C LEU A 18 -6.59 2.18 10.97
N ILE A 19 -5.51 1.40 10.82
CA ILE A 19 -5.47 0.26 9.88
C ILE A 19 -6.51 -0.79 10.29
N HIS A 20 -6.61 -1.09 11.59
CA HIS A 20 -7.60 -2.02 12.11
C HIS A 20 -9.03 -1.52 11.86
N LEU A 21 -9.32 -0.26 12.22
CA LEU A 21 -10.63 0.37 12.02
C LEU A 21 -11.02 0.41 10.53
N ARG A 22 -10.10 0.77 9.64
CA ARG A 22 -10.32 0.69 8.18
C ARG A 22 -10.77 -0.71 7.77
N GLY A 23 -10.16 -1.75 8.34
CA GLY A 23 -10.53 -3.14 8.09
C GLY A 23 -11.96 -3.47 8.47
N GLU A 24 -12.38 -3.07 9.67
CA GLU A 24 -13.75 -3.28 10.14
C GLU A 24 -14.77 -2.48 9.32
N LEU A 25 -14.41 -1.28 8.88
CA LEU A 25 -15.23 -0.47 7.96
C LEU A 25 -15.36 -1.12 6.58
N ARG A 26 -14.28 -1.70 6.03
CA ARG A 26 -14.34 -2.46 4.76
C ARG A 26 -15.23 -3.70 4.88
N LYS A 27 -15.11 -4.46 5.98
CA LYS A 27 -15.97 -5.64 6.24
C LYS A 27 -17.45 -5.27 6.35
N SER A 28 -17.74 -4.15 7.00
CA SER A 28 -19.10 -3.61 7.13
C SER A 28 -19.57 -2.81 5.91
N LYS A 29 -18.81 -2.81 4.81
CA LYS A 29 -19.12 -2.11 3.55
C LYS A 29 -19.27 -0.58 3.70
N GLN A 30 -18.67 -0.01 4.73
CA GLN A 30 -18.57 1.43 4.94
C GLN A 30 -17.41 2.00 4.13
N TRP A 31 -17.61 2.12 2.82
CA TRP A 31 -16.55 2.47 1.87
C TRP A 31 -15.99 3.87 2.09
N LYS A 32 -16.86 4.87 2.23
CA LYS A 32 -16.44 6.27 2.37
C LYS A 32 -15.60 6.50 3.63
N PRO A 33 -16.04 6.08 4.84
CA PRO A 33 -15.19 6.15 6.03
C PRO A 33 -13.86 5.39 5.91
N ALA A 34 -13.86 4.22 5.27
CA ALA A 34 -12.64 3.46 5.05
C ALA A 34 -11.65 4.18 4.11
N ASP A 35 -12.18 4.86 3.08
CA ASP A 35 -11.39 5.67 2.16
C ASP A 35 -10.86 6.95 2.85
N ASP A 36 -11.64 7.56 3.74
CA ASP A 36 -11.19 8.73 4.51
C ASP A 36 -10.01 8.38 5.43
N ILE A 37 -10.06 7.22 6.10
CA ILE A 37 -8.92 6.71 6.88
C ILE A 37 -7.73 6.42 5.98
N ARG A 38 -7.97 5.78 4.83
CA ARG A 38 -6.92 5.47 3.86
C ARG A 38 -6.20 6.75 3.43
N ASP A 39 -6.93 7.79 3.06
CA ASP A 39 -6.38 9.05 2.58
C ASP A 39 -5.63 9.78 3.70
N PHE A 40 -6.13 9.72 4.95
CA PHE A 40 -5.39 10.23 6.11
C PHE A 40 -4.05 9.48 6.32
N LEU A 41 -4.05 8.16 6.27
CA LEU A 41 -2.84 7.33 6.44
C LEU A 41 -1.78 7.68 5.39
N GLU A 42 -2.17 8.01 4.15
CA GLU A 42 -1.23 8.45 3.13
C GLU A 42 -0.52 9.76 3.46
N THR A 43 -1.20 10.69 4.13
CA THR A 43 -0.56 11.93 4.61
C THR A 43 0.55 11.63 5.61
N LYS A 44 0.51 10.45 6.25
CA LYS A 44 1.53 9.92 7.15
C LYS A 44 2.53 8.98 6.46
N LEU A 45 2.48 8.88 5.13
CA LEU A 45 3.28 7.96 4.32
C LEU A 45 3.05 6.47 4.65
N VAL A 46 1.84 6.14 5.09
CA VAL A 46 1.38 4.77 5.34
C VAL A 46 0.38 4.39 4.27
N PHE A 47 0.72 3.39 3.45
CA PHE A 47 -0.11 2.96 2.33
C PHE A 47 -0.70 1.60 2.63
N VAL A 48 -2.02 1.49 2.63
CA VAL A 48 -2.74 0.25 2.93
C VAL A 48 -3.43 -0.26 1.68
N PHE A 49 -3.17 -1.51 1.33
CA PHE A 49 -3.76 -2.21 0.20
C PHE A 49 -4.54 -3.43 0.66
N ASP A 50 -5.60 -3.75 -0.06
CA ASP A 50 -6.38 -4.96 0.18
C ASP A 50 -5.75 -6.10 -0.63
N ALA A 51 -5.27 -7.13 0.07
CA ALA A 51 -4.69 -8.35 -0.47
C ALA A 51 -5.63 -9.54 -0.22
N GLN A 52 -5.32 -10.69 -0.84
CA GLN A 52 -6.14 -11.90 -0.67
C GLN A 52 -6.20 -12.39 0.78
N TRP A 53 -5.12 -12.20 1.55
CA TRP A 53 -5.01 -12.61 2.96
C TRP A 53 -5.42 -11.51 3.96
N GLY A 54 -5.96 -10.39 3.49
CA GLY A 54 -6.36 -9.26 4.34
C GLY A 54 -5.73 -7.95 3.91
N GLN A 55 -5.50 -7.04 4.85
CA GLN A 55 -4.86 -5.76 4.55
C GLN A 55 -3.35 -5.87 4.69
N GLN A 56 -2.63 -5.21 3.78
CA GLN A 56 -1.19 -5.07 3.84
C GLN A 56 -0.82 -3.58 3.91
N ALA A 57 -0.08 -3.21 4.95
CA ALA A 57 0.36 -1.84 5.19
C ALA A 57 1.85 -1.68 4.85
N PHE A 58 2.18 -0.58 4.16
CA PHE A 58 3.53 -0.19 3.80
C PHE A 58 3.87 1.12 4.49
N TYR A 59 4.84 1.06 5.40
CA TYR A 59 5.35 2.20 6.15
C TYR A 59 6.55 2.77 5.40
N LEU A 60 6.36 3.91 4.75
CA LEU A 60 7.37 4.49 3.86
C LEU A 60 7.92 5.80 4.46
N THR A 61 9.09 6.19 3.96
CA THR A 61 9.69 7.48 4.28
C THR A 61 9.65 8.38 3.06
N SER A 62 9.79 9.69 3.26
CA SER A 62 9.88 10.65 2.14
C SER A 62 11.03 10.30 1.18
N SER A 63 12.09 9.66 1.70
CA SER A 63 13.24 9.23 0.90
C SER A 63 12.90 8.16 -0.14
N TYR A 64 11.86 7.36 0.10
CA TYR A 64 11.36 6.34 -0.84
C TYR A 64 10.95 6.96 -2.18
N PHE A 65 10.41 8.18 -2.15
CA PHE A 65 9.91 8.89 -3.31
C PHE A 65 10.99 9.69 -4.06
N LYS A 66 12.24 9.75 -3.57
CA LYS A 66 13.34 10.50 -4.22
C LYS A 66 13.61 10.06 -5.65
N PHE A 67 13.33 8.81 -5.98
CA PHE A 67 13.56 8.23 -7.31
C PHE A 67 12.33 8.30 -8.20
N LYS A 68 11.16 8.65 -7.66
CA LYS A 68 9.92 8.78 -8.42
C LYS A 68 10.05 9.80 -9.55
N ASP A 69 10.75 10.90 -9.29
CA ASP A 69 10.89 11.99 -10.26
C ASP A 69 12.07 11.78 -11.22
N LYS A 70 12.84 10.68 -11.07
CA LYS A 70 14.00 10.40 -11.94
C LYS A 70 13.63 9.70 -13.24
N PHE A 71 12.44 9.11 -13.33
CA PHE A 71 11.98 8.43 -14.52
C PHE A 71 10.71 9.09 -15.04
N ASP A 72 10.68 9.39 -16.33
CA ASP A 72 9.57 10.11 -16.97
C ASP A 72 8.23 9.38 -16.77
N HIS A 73 8.22 8.05 -16.82
CA HIS A 73 7.00 7.25 -16.65
C HIS A 73 6.49 7.20 -15.21
N THR A 74 7.29 7.56 -14.19
CA THR A 74 6.86 7.59 -12.78
C THR A 74 6.66 9.00 -12.21
N ARG A 75 7.19 10.01 -12.90
CA ARG A 75 7.19 11.40 -12.43
C ARG A 75 5.79 11.95 -12.18
N GLU A 76 4.84 11.70 -13.08
CA GLU A 76 3.47 12.22 -12.99
C GLU A 76 2.53 11.37 -12.11
N MET A 77 3.00 10.22 -11.61
CA MET A 77 2.17 9.36 -10.76
C MET A 77 1.86 10.04 -9.42
N SER A 78 0.72 9.73 -8.81
CA SER A 78 0.53 10.02 -7.38
C SER A 78 1.44 9.11 -6.55
N ASN A 79 1.68 9.46 -5.28
CA ASN A 79 2.45 8.58 -4.39
C ASN A 79 1.82 7.18 -4.28
N ARG A 80 0.48 7.08 -4.20
CA ARG A 80 -0.22 5.79 -4.25
C ARG A 80 0.12 4.99 -5.50
N LYS A 81 -0.09 5.58 -6.68
CA LYS A 81 0.16 4.92 -7.97
C LYS A 81 1.62 4.50 -8.10
N TYR A 82 2.53 5.32 -7.59
CA TYR A 82 3.96 4.97 -7.57
C TYR A 82 4.23 3.77 -6.65
N VAL A 83 3.64 3.70 -5.46
CA VAL A 83 3.77 2.54 -4.57
C VAL A 83 3.16 1.28 -5.20
N GLU A 84 1.98 1.38 -5.80
CA GLU A 84 1.35 0.27 -6.55
C GLU A 84 2.24 -0.23 -7.68
N TYR A 85 2.80 0.70 -8.48
CA TYR A 85 3.75 0.39 -9.54
C TYR A 85 4.97 -0.36 -9.00
N ARG A 86 5.54 0.10 -7.89
CA ARG A 86 6.71 -0.53 -7.27
C ARG A 86 6.41 -1.94 -6.76
N ILE A 87 5.28 -2.14 -6.10
CA ILE A 87 4.83 -3.47 -5.64
C ILE A 87 4.70 -4.41 -6.86
N ALA A 88 4.08 -3.95 -7.95
CA ALA A 88 3.90 -4.76 -9.15
C ALA A 88 5.24 -5.11 -9.83
N GLU A 89 6.18 -4.17 -9.89
CA GLU A 89 7.53 -4.40 -10.41
C GLU A 89 8.30 -5.40 -9.57
N ASP A 90 8.26 -5.28 -8.24
CA ASP A 90 8.94 -6.19 -7.32
C ASP A 90 8.38 -7.62 -7.49
N SER A 91 7.05 -7.79 -7.55
CA SER A 91 6.43 -9.09 -7.85
C SER A 91 6.72 -9.63 -9.26
N ARG A 92 7.05 -8.76 -10.22
CA ARG A 92 7.49 -9.19 -11.55
C ARG A 92 8.93 -9.70 -11.50
N HIS A 93 9.82 -8.99 -10.82
CA HIS A 93 11.22 -9.38 -10.68
C HIS A 93 11.38 -10.71 -9.92
N GLU A 94 10.59 -10.93 -8.87
CA GLU A 94 10.56 -12.22 -8.14
C GLU A 94 10.24 -13.39 -9.07
N ARG A 95 9.17 -13.26 -9.88
CA ARG A 95 8.79 -14.30 -10.85
C ARG A 95 9.87 -14.57 -11.91
N ILE A 96 10.55 -13.52 -12.37
CA ILE A 96 11.67 -13.66 -13.32
C ILE A 96 12.83 -14.41 -12.67
N PHE A 97 13.17 -14.06 -11.43
CA PHE A 97 14.23 -14.71 -10.67
C PHE A 97 13.93 -16.20 -10.43
N ASP A 98 12.71 -16.54 -10.02
CA ASP A 98 12.29 -17.92 -9.82
C ASP A 98 12.37 -18.75 -11.10
N GLY A 99 11.94 -18.17 -12.23
CA GLY A 99 12.06 -18.80 -13.54
C GLY A 99 13.52 -19.06 -13.95
N TRP A 100 14.41 -18.09 -13.72
CA TRP A 100 15.85 -18.25 -13.96
C TRP A 100 16.48 -19.32 -13.06
N LEU A 101 16.12 -19.34 -11.78
CA LEU A 101 16.62 -20.32 -10.81
C LEU A 101 16.22 -21.74 -11.23
N GLN A 102 14.95 -21.95 -11.61
CA GLN A 102 14.46 -23.24 -12.08
C GLN A 102 15.16 -23.70 -13.35
N SER A 103 15.38 -22.80 -14.31
CA SER A 103 16.13 -23.11 -15.54
C SER A 103 17.57 -23.52 -15.24
N THR A 104 18.22 -22.86 -14.28
CA THR A 104 19.61 -23.13 -13.91
C THR A 104 19.76 -24.47 -13.18
N ILE A 105 18.80 -24.84 -12.34
CA ILE A 105 18.77 -26.14 -11.67
C ILE A 105 18.58 -27.26 -12.70
N ASN A 106 17.60 -27.10 -13.61
CA ASN A 106 17.31 -28.11 -14.63
C ASN A 106 18.45 -28.29 -15.65
N ALA A 107 19.25 -27.25 -15.90
CA ALA A 107 20.41 -27.34 -16.79
C ALA A 107 21.63 -28.07 -16.18
N LYS A 108 21.61 -28.34 -14.87
CA LYS A 108 22.68 -29.04 -14.13
C LYS A 108 22.32 -30.49 -13.76
N ALA A 109 21.10 -30.92 -14.03
CA ALA A 109 20.61 -32.30 -13.84
C ALA A 109 20.74 -33.10 -15.15
#